data_AF-A0A359EDB9-F1
#
_entry.id   AF-A0A359EDB9-F1
#
_cell.length_a   1.000
_cell.length_b   1.000
_cell.length_c   1.000
_cell.angle_alpha   90.00
_cell.angle_beta   90.00
_cell.angle_gamma   90.00
#
_symmetry.space_group_name_H-M   'P 1'
#
loop_
_entity.id
_entity.type
_entity.pdbx_description
1 polymer ?
#
loop_
_entity_poly.entity_id
_entity_poly.type
_entity_poly.pdbx_seq_one_letter_code
_entity_poly.pdbx_strand_id
1 'polypeptide(L)'
;GDKQTRLSCVRYGNVVGSRGSVVPIFIQQRENGNKLTITDERMTRFWLSLEQGVRFVISNIERMHGGEVFVPKIPSTKIVDLARAIAPTAEIEIMGIRPGEKLHEMMISRDESRSTVELEDRFVVEPVGHLWFRHDWSVEGRRVEDGFKYTSDNNTEWLTAAQIRELVEPFELAHKQGK
;
A
#
# COMPACT_ATOMS: atom_id res chain seq x y z
N GLY A 1 3.69 -31.27 0.18
CA GLY A 1 4.24 -32.21 1.19
C GLY A 1 3.40 -32.13 2.44
N ASP A 2 3.28 -33.22 3.19
CA ASP A 2 2.41 -33.39 4.38
C ASP A 2 2.84 -32.59 5.63
N LYS A 3 3.34 -31.36 5.48
CA LYS A 3 3.65 -30.51 6.64
C LYS A 3 2.38 -29.78 7.09
N GLN A 4 2.06 -29.88 8.38
CA GLN A 4 0.90 -29.19 8.98
C GLN A 4 1.03 -27.66 8.94
N THR A 5 2.25 -27.14 8.97
CA THR A 5 2.50 -25.70 8.94
C THR A 5 2.23 -25.12 7.56
N ARG A 6 1.30 -24.16 7.50
CA ARG A 6 1.04 -23.35 6.31
C ARG A 6 1.77 -22.01 6.45
N LEU A 7 2.38 -21.55 5.36
CA LEU A 7 3.10 -20.28 5.29
C LEU A 7 2.54 -19.49 4.12
N SER A 8 2.13 -18.25 4.35
CA SER A 8 1.66 -17.33 3.31
C SER A 8 2.13 -15.92 3.66
N CYS A 9 2.13 -15.03 2.67
CA CYS A 9 2.58 -13.66 2.83
C CYS A 9 1.42 -12.69 2.58
N VAL A 10 1.45 -11.57 3.28
CA VAL A 10 0.69 -10.38 2.90
C VAL A 10 1.66 -9.35 2.34
N ARG A 11 1.26 -8.66 1.28
CA ARG A 11 2.03 -7.57 0.67
C ARG A 11 1.10 -6.37 0.51
N TYR A 12 1.37 -5.30 1.24
CA TYR A 12 0.56 -4.08 1.22
C TYR A 12 1.44 -2.83 1.16
N GLY A 13 0.79 -1.69 0.91
CA GLY A 13 1.42 -0.39 0.75
C GLY A 13 1.87 0.29 2.03
N ASN A 14 1.95 1.62 1.99
CA ASN A 14 2.40 2.44 3.09
C ASN A 14 1.36 2.50 4.21
N VAL A 15 1.78 2.08 5.40
CA VAL A 15 0.99 2.29 6.61
C VAL A 15 1.12 3.74 7.05
N VAL A 16 -0.01 4.47 7.06
CA VAL A 16 -0.06 5.88 7.48
C VAL A 16 0.50 6.00 8.90
N GLY A 17 1.33 7.02 9.12
CA GLY A 17 1.87 7.35 10.44
C GLY A 17 2.86 6.31 11.03
N SER A 18 3.36 5.38 10.22
CA SER A 18 4.45 4.50 10.62
C SER A 18 5.72 5.30 10.95
N ARG A 19 6.52 4.82 11.92
CA ARG A 19 7.73 5.52 12.38
C ARG A 19 8.71 5.73 11.23
N GLY A 20 9.20 6.96 11.08
CA GLY A 20 10.13 7.34 10.02
C GLY A 20 9.51 7.43 8.61
N SER A 21 8.18 7.35 8.50
CA SER A 21 7.49 7.57 7.22
C SER A 21 7.31 9.06 6.91
N VAL A 22 6.86 9.33 5.69
CA VAL A 22 6.71 10.70 5.17
C VAL A 22 5.67 11.54 5.93
N VAL A 23 4.63 10.93 6.51
CA VAL A 23 3.57 11.68 7.23
C VAL A 23 4.13 12.38 8.49
N PRO A 24 4.80 11.68 9.43
CA PRO A 24 5.49 12.35 10.54
C PRO A 24 6.52 13.40 10.09
N ILE A 25 7.26 13.13 9.01
CA ILE A 25 8.25 14.07 8.46
C ILE A 25 7.57 15.36 7.99
N PHE A 26 6.46 15.27 7.27
CA PHE A 26 5.71 16.45 6.80
C PHE A 26 5.09 17.24 7.95
N ILE A 27 4.57 16.57 8.98
CA ILE A 27 4.08 17.23 10.19
C ILE A 27 5.21 18.02 10.87
N GLN A 28 6.37 17.39 11.04
CA GLN A 28 7.55 18.04 11.63
C GLN A 28 8.07 19.19 10.77
N GLN A 29 8.10 19.05 9.45
CA GLN A 29 8.52 20.11 8.51
C GLN A 29 7.56 21.29 8.48
N ARG A 30 6.26 21.02 8.58
CA ARG A 30 5.23 22.06 8.72
C ARG A 30 5.49 22.90 9.96
N GLU A 31 5.76 22.25 11.10
CA GLU A 31 6.06 22.91 12.37
C GLU A 31 7.42 23.64 12.33
N ASN A 32 8.40 23.09 11.63
CA ASN A 32 9.75 23.64 11.51
C ASN A 32 9.92 24.53 10.27
N GLY A 33 9.15 25.62 10.22
CA GLY A 33 9.32 26.65 9.19
C GLY A 33 8.45 26.50 7.95
N ASN A 34 7.44 25.62 7.99
CA ASN A 34 6.38 25.52 6.99
C ASN A 34 6.88 25.30 5.54
N LYS A 35 7.98 24.55 5.41
CA LYS A 35 8.58 24.15 4.14
C LYS A 35 8.73 22.64 4.09
N LEU A 36 8.02 21.99 3.17
CA LEU A 36 8.02 20.54 2.99
C LEU A 36 8.96 20.15 1.85
N THR A 37 9.68 19.03 2.01
CA THR A 37 10.56 18.50 0.98
C THR A 37 9.95 17.27 0.33
N ILE A 38 9.78 17.29 -1.00
CA ILE A 38 9.30 16.15 -1.79
C ILE A 38 10.42 15.70 -2.72
N THR A 39 10.61 14.40 -2.91
CA THR A 39 11.64 13.85 -3.80
C THR A 39 11.26 14.03 -5.27
N ASP A 40 10.07 13.59 -5.68
CA ASP A 40 9.54 13.80 -7.03
C ASP A 40 8.01 13.98 -6.99
N GLU A 41 7.51 14.98 -7.71
CA GLU A 41 6.08 15.32 -7.73
C GLU A 41 5.18 14.25 -8.36
N ARG A 42 5.76 13.39 -9.21
CA ARG A 42 5.04 12.33 -9.90
C ARG A 42 4.81 11.12 -8.98
N MET A 43 5.46 11.06 -7.82
CA MET A 43 5.40 9.89 -6.97
C MET A 43 4.00 9.61 -6.46
N THR A 44 3.62 8.33 -6.52
CA THR A 44 2.37 7.83 -5.93
C THR A 44 2.69 6.71 -4.95
N ARG A 45 1.87 6.59 -3.91
CA ARG A 45 1.99 5.55 -2.88
C ARG A 45 0.62 4.99 -2.59
N PHE A 46 0.58 3.70 -2.26
CA PHE A 46 -0.62 3.05 -1.74
C PHE A 46 -0.73 3.33 -0.24
N TRP A 47 -1.95 3.52 0.25
CA TRP A 47 -2.17 3.91 1.65
C TRP A 47 -3.21 3.04 2.34
N LEU A 48 -2.90 2.70 3.58
CA LEU A 48 -3.82 2.05 4.51
C LEU A 48 -3.49 2.47 5.95
N SER A 49 -4.48 2.41 6.83
CA SER A 49 -4.26 2.56 8.27
C SER A 49 -3.59 1.32 8.85
N LEU A 50 -2.98 1.45 10.03
CA LEU A 50 -2.43 0.31 10.76
C LEU A 50 -3.52 -0.74 11.05
N GLU A 51 -4.71 -0.29 11.43
CA GLU A 51 -5.85 -1.16 11.71
C GLU A 51 -6.28 -1.94 10.47
N GLN A 52 -6.35 -1.28 9.30
CA GLN A 52 -6.64 -1.95 8.03
C GLN A 52 -5.59 -3.02 7.72
N GLY A 53 -4.31 -2.73 7.95
CA GLY A 53 -3.22 -3.70 7.76
C GLY A 53 -3.37 -4.93 8.67
N VAL A 54 -3.67 -4.72 9.96
CA VAL A 54 -3.89 -5.80 10.92
C VAL A 54 -5.13 -6.64 10.56
N ARG A 55 -6.25 -5.99 10.25
CA ARG A 55 -7.47 -6.69 9.80
C ARG A 55 -7.22 -7.51 8.54
N PHE A 56 -6.44 -6.96 7.59
CA PHE A 56 -6.06 -7.68 6.39
C PHE A 56 -5.24 -8.93 6.73
N VAL A 57 -4.24 -8.85 7.61
CA VAL A 57 -3.49 -10.03 8.08
C VAL A 57 -4.41 -11.08 8.68
N ILE A 58 -5.27 -10.70 9.63
CA ILE A 58 -6.17 -11.63 10.33
C ILE A 58 -7.10 -12.33 9.34
N SER A 59 -7.74 -11.59 8.43
CA SER A 59 -8.63 -12.18 7.42
C SER A 59 -7.94 -13.18 6.48
N ASN A 60 -6.63 -13.04 6.24
CA ASN A 60 -5.88 -13.98 5.41
C ASN A 60 -5.46 -15.23 6.19
N ILE A 61 -5.16 -15.11 7.49
CA ILE A 61 -4.81 -16.26 8.34
C ILE A 61 -5.95 -17.30 8.35
N GLU A 62 -7.20 -16.85 8.36
CA GLU A 62 -8.38 -17.73 8.39
C GLU A 62 -8.62 -18.45 7.05
N ARG A 63 -8.08 -17.92 5.94
CA ARG A 63 -8.38 -18.38 4.58
C ARG A 63 -7.20 -19.03 3.86
N MET A 64 -5.98 -18.90 4.38
CA MET A 64 -4.79 -19.36 3.68
C MET A 64 -4.68 -20.90 3.58
N HIS A 65 -4.26 -21.36 2.41
CA HIS A 65 -3.96 -22.76 2.12
C HIS A 65 -2.45 -23.03 2.07
N GLY A 66 -1.63 -21.99 1.99
CA GLY A 66 -0.17 -22.02 2.01
C GLY A 66 0.44 -21.69 0.65
N GLY A 67 1.46 -20.84 0.65
CA GLY A 67 2.24 -20.42 -0.51
C GLY A 67 1.73 -19.14 -1.18
N GLU A 68 0.57 -18.62 -0.78
CA GLU A 68 -0.02 -17.43 -1.38
C GLU A 68 0.69 -16.14 -0.96
N VAL A 69 0.64 -15.15 -1.86
CA VAL A 69 0.84 -13.74 -1.50
C VAL A 69 -0.49 -13.01 -1.64
N PHE A 70 -1.03 -12.52 -0.55
CA PHE A 70 -2.27 -11.74 -0.52
C PHE A 70 -1.95 -10.24 -0.65
N VAL A 71 -2.60 -9.58 -1.59
CA VAL A 71 -2.41 -8.15 -1.89
C VAL A 71 -3.75 -7.43 -1.79
N PRO A 72 -3.94 -6.44 -0.90
CA PRO A 72 -5.23 -5.79 -0.77
C PRO A 72 -5.48 -4.79 -1.91
N LYS A 73 -6.75 -4.60 -2.26
CA LYS A 73 -7.17 -3.45 -3.07
C LYS A 73 -7.28 -2.25 -2.14
N ILE A 74 -6.38 -1.29 -2.32
CA ILE A 74 -6.25 -0.12 -1.44
C ILE A 74 -6.02 1.13 -2.30
N PRO A 75 -6.46 2.29 -1.80
CA PRO A 75 -6.34 3.51 -2.55
C PRO A 75 -4.88 3.99 -2.59
N SER A 76 -4.58 4.84 -3.56
CA SER A 76 -3.31 5.53 -3.66
C SER A 76 -3.50 7.05 -3.60
N THR A 77 -2.41 7.77 -3.41
CA THR A 77 -2.38 9.22 -3.63
C THR A 77 -1.01 9.67 -4.09
N LYS A 78 -0.96 10.84 -4.74
CA LYS A 78 0.31 11.51 -5.03
C LYS A 78 0.91 12.06 -3.74
N ILE A 79 2.24 12.03 -3.65
CA ILE A 79 2.94 12.60 -2.49
C ILE A 79 2.67 14.10 -2.35
N VAL A 80 2.46 14.82 -3.46
CA VAL A 80 2.09 16.25 -3.43
C VAL A 80 0.71 16.46 -2.81
N ASP A 81 -0.28 15.63 -3.14
CA ASP A 81 -1.64 15.75 -2.60
C ASP A 81 -1.64 15.46 -1.09
N LEU A 82 -0.85 14.47 -0.67
CA LEU A 82 -0.59 14.21 0.74
C LEU A 82 0.04 15.41 1.46
N ALA A 83 1.09 15.99 0.88
CA ALA A 83 1.76 17.16 1.43
C ALA A 83 0.79 18.34 1.57
N ARG A 84 -0.03 18.61 0.54
CA ARG A 84 -1.03 19.68 0.53
C ARG A 84 -2.18 19.42 1.51
N ALA A 85 -2.54 18.17 1.76
CA ALA A 85 -3.54 17.83 2.76
C ALA A 85 -3.03 18.08 4.20
N ILE A 86 -1.75 17.82 4.46
CA ILE A 86 -1.10 18.00 5.78
C ILE A 86 -0.73 19.48 6.02
N ALA A 87 -0.17 20.15 5.02
CA ALA A 87 0.32 21.51 5.11
C ALA A 87 -0.14 22.33 3.88
N PRO A 88 -1.41 22.78 3.85
CA PRO A 88 -1.99 23.44 2.67
C PRO A 88 -1.22 24.68 2.20
N THR A 89 -0.69 25.46 3.14
CA THR A 89 0.01 26.73 2.89
C THR A 89 1.54 26.59 2.81
N ALA A 90 2.08 25.38 2.97
CA ALA A 90 3.53 25.19 2.96
C ALA A 90 4.15 25.42 1.59
N GLU A 91 5.38 25.93 1.59
CA GLU A 91 6.25 25.85 0.44
C GLU A 91 6.65 24.39 0.21
N ILE A 92 6.61 23.93 -1.04
CA ILE A 92 7.04 22.57 -1.42
C ILE A 92 8.33 22.70 -2.21
N GLU A 93 9.41 22.10 -1.72
CA GLU A 93 10.70 22.02 -2.39
C GLU A 93 10.91 20.63 -2.99
N ILE A 94 11.19 20.57 -4.29
CA ILE A 94 11.49 19.31 -4.99
C ILE A 94 12.99 19.05 -4.92
N MET A 95 13.38 18.01 -4.16
CA MET A 95 14.78 17.67 -3.88
C MET A 95 15.41 16.77 -4.95
N GLY A 96 14.60 16.20 -5.84
CA GLY A 96 15.02 15.18 -6.79
C GLY A 96 14.93 13.77 -6.22
N ILE A 97 14.83 12.80 -7.14
CA ILE A 97 14.71 11.37 -6.80
C ILE A 97 16.02 10.84 -6.22
N ARG A 98 15.92 10.10 -5.11
CA ARG A 98 17.11 9.48 -4.48
C ARG A 98 17.46 8.17 -5.20
N PRO A 99 18.75 7.77 -5.22
CA PRO A 99 19.14 6.49 -5.80
C PRO A 99 18.36 5.31 -5.20
N GLY A 100 17.72 4.51 -6.05
CA GLY A 100 16.93 3.34 -5.65
C GLY A 100 15.47 3.63 -5.28
N GLU A 101 15.05 4.89 -5.23
CA GLU A 101 13.66 5.25 -4.97
C GLU A 101 12.79 5.00 -6.21
N LYS A 102 11.61 4.41 -6.01
CA LYS A 102 10.64 4.17 -7.10
C LYS A 102 9.68 5.35 -7.23
N LEU A 103 9.34 5.69 -8.48
CA LEU A 103 8.27 6.67 -8.76
C LEU A 103 6.91 6.14 -8.25
N HIS A 104 6.58 4.91 -8.58
CA HIS A 104 5.33 4.27 -8.20
C HIS A 104 5.62 2.94 -7.52
N GLU A 105 4.88 2.64 -6.46
CA GLU A 105 4.96 1.34 -5.81
C GLU A 105 4.26 0.28 -6.66
N MET A 106 4.79 -0.93 -6.65
CA MET A 106 4.26 -2.06 -7.40
C MET A 106 3.98 -3.19 -6.42
N MET A 107 2.71 -3.62 -6.36
CA MET A 107 2.31 -4.75 -5.52
C MET A 107 2.15 -6.04 -6.33
N ILE A 108 1.85 -5.95 -7.63
CA ILE A 108 1.80 -7.10 -8.55
C ILE A 108 2.53 -6.73 -9.83
N SER A 109 3.55 -7.51 -10.16
CA SER A 109 4.31 -7.40 -11.41
C SER A 109 3.62 -8.10 -12.58
N ARG A 110 4.06 -7.78 -13.81
CA ARG A 110 3.56 -8.43 -15.02
C ARG A 110 3.78 -9.94 -14.99
N ASP A 111 4.89 -10.41 -14.45
CA ASP A 111 5.20 -11.84 -14.39
C ASP A 111 4.31 -12.57 -13.39
N GLU A 112 3.99 -11.93 -12.26
CA GLU A 112 3.07 -12.45 -11.24
C GLU A 112 1.62 -12.53 -11.75
N SER A 113 1.24 -11.76 -12.78
CA SER A 113 -0.14 -11.77 -13.32
C SER A 113 -0.60 -13.16 -13.75
N ARG A 114 0.31 -14.00 -14.25
CA ARG A 114 0.03 -15.36 -14.75
C ARG A 114 -0.47 -16.32 -13.68
N SER A 115 -0.18 -16.03 -12.41
CA SER A 115 -0.64 -16.79 -11.25
C SER A 115 -1.47 -15.94 -10.29
N THR A 116 -2.03 -14.83 -10.76
CA THR A 116 -2.83 -13.93 -9.91
C THR A 116 -4.32 -14.12 -10.15
N VAL A 117 -5.06 -14.29 -9.05
CA VAL A 117 -6.52 -14.27 -9.01
C VAL A 117 -6.98 -12.98 -8.32
N GLU A 118 -7.90 -12.27 -8.95
CA GLU A 118 -8.63 -11.16 -8.37
C GLU A 118 -9.88 -11.65 -7.65
N LEU A 119 -9.95 -11.36 -6.35
CA LEU A 119 -11.15 -11.48 -5.52
C LEU A 119 -11.80 -10.10 -5.37
N GLU A 120 -12.89 -9.99 -4.61
CA GLU A 120 -13.60 -8.72 -4.41
C GLU A 120 -12.68 -7.62 -3.83
N ASP A 121 -12.05 -7.90 -2.69
CA ASP A 121 -11.29 -6.92 -1.89
C ASP A 121 -9.76 -7.08 -1.97
N ARG A 122 -9.28 -8.11 -2.67
CA ARG A 122 -7.85 -8.44 -2.74
C ARG A 122 -7.49 -9.19 -4.01
N PHE A 123 -6.19 -9.33 -4.21
CA PHE A 123 -5.60 -10.27 -5.15
C PHE A 123 -4.89 -11.37 -4.38
N VAL A 124 -4.84 -12.54 -4.99
CA VAL A 124 -4.08 -13.70 -4.50
C VAL A 124 -3.08 -14.08 -5.58
N VAL A 125 -1.80 -13.91 -5.29
CA VAL A 125 -0.73 -14.46 -6.13
C VAL A 125 -0.51 -15.90 -5.68
N GLU A 126 -0.92 -16.84 -6.50
CA GLU A 126 -0.80 -18.27 -6.26
C GLU A 126 0.65 -18.74 -6.43
N PRO A 127 1.09 -19.73 -5.63
CA PRO A 127 2.44 -20.27 -5.74
C PRO A 127 2.70 -20.92 -7.10
N VAL A 128 3.93 -20.75 -7.60
CA VAL A 128 4.36 -21.33 -8.88
C VAL A 128 4.37 -22.86 -8.76
N GLY A 129 3.68 -23.55 -9.66
CA GLY A 129 3.50 -25.01 -9.60
C GLY A 129 2.15 -25.46 -9.02
N HIS A 130 1.07 -24.76 -9.39
CA HIS A 130 -0.32 -24.99 -9.01
C HIS A 130 -0.75 -26.47 -9.00
N LEU A 131 -0.18 -27.30 -9.89
CA LEU A 131 -0.42 -28.76 -9.95
C LEU A 131 -0.15 -29.51 -8.62
N TRP A 132 0.64 -28.95 -7.71
CA TRP A 132 0.96 -29.57 -6.42
C TRP A 132 0.18 -28.97 -5.23
N PHE A 133 -0.59 -27.90 -5.48
CA PHE A 133 -1.37 -27.20 -4.46
C PHE A 133 -2.84 -27.61 -4.56
N ARG A 134 -3.48 -27.76 -3.39
CA ARG A 134 -4.81 -28.39 -3.29
C ARG A 134 -5.97 -27.42 -3.51
N HIS A 135 -5.72 -26.11 -3.59
CA HIS A 135 -6.75 -25.08 -3.68
C HIS A 135 -6.58 -24.24 -4.95
N ASP A 136 -7.67 -24.06 -5.67
CA ASP A 136 -7.76 -23.22 -6.85
C ASP A 136 -8.55 -21.96 -6.50
N TRP A 137 -7.87 -20.83 -6.36
CA TRP A 137 -8.53 -19.57 -5.98
C TRP A 137 -9.46 -19.03 -7.08
N SER A 138 -9.32 -19.52 -8.33
CA SER A 138 -10.18 -19.08 -9.43
C SER A 138 -11.64 -19.53 -9.31
N VAL A 139 -11.95 -20.41 -8.34
CA VAL A 139 -13.35 -20.74 -8.00
C VAL A 139 -14.03 -19.65 -7.15
N GLU A 140 -13.24 -18.79 -6.48
CA GLU A 140 -13.73 -17.69 -5.62
C GLU A 140 -13.59 -16.31 -6.29
N GLY A 141 -12.99 -16.24 -7.48
CA GLY A 141 -12.74 -14.99 -8.18
C GLY A 141 -12.42 -15.18 -9.65
N ARG A 142 -11.67 -14.25 -10.23
CA ARG A 142 -11.28 -14.31 -11.66
C ARG A 142 -9.78 -14.19 -11.82
N ARG A 143 -9.19 -14.94 -12.75
CA ARG A 143 -7.79 -14.70 -13.13
C ARG A 143 -7.66 -13.33 -13.78
N VAL A 144 -6.60 -12.61 -13.43
CA VAL A 144 -6.27 -11.34 -14.08
C VAL A 144 -5.76 -11.61 -15.49
N GLU A 145 -5.80 -10.58 -16.34
CA GLU A 145 -5.29 -10.67 -17.71
C GLU A 145 -3.76 -10.85 -17.74
N ASP A 146 -3.24 -11.54 -18.75
CA ASP A 146 -1.79 -11.69 -18.94
C ASP A 146 -1.12 -10.32 -19.14
N GLY A 147 -0.06 -10.06 -18.39
CA GLY A 147 0.61 -8.77 -18.37
C GLY A 147 -0.07 -7.70 -17.52
N PHE A 148 -1.11 -8.05 -16.75
CA PHE A 148 -1.67 -7.18 -15.72
C PHE A 148 -0.57 -6.71 -14.74
N LYS A 149 -0.69 -5.47 -14.28
CA LYS A 149 0.18 -4.91 -13.25
C LYS A 149 -0.67 -4.11 -12.26
N TYR A 150 -0.31 -4.17 -10.99
CA TYR A 150 -0.95 -3.38 -9.95
C TYR A 150 0.08 -2.46 -9.30
N THR A 151 0.02 -1.19 -9.69
CA THR A 151 0.94 -0.13 -9.30
C THR A 151 0.18 1.08 -8.77
N SER A 152 0.81 1.89 -7.93
CA SER A 152 0.11 2.99 -7.24
C SER A 152 -0.36 4.10 -8.18
N ASP A 153 0.10 4.14 -9.43
CA ASP A 153 -0.33 5.06 -10.50
C ASP A 153 -1.45 4.53 -11.39
N ASN A 154 -1.78 3.23 -11.32
CA ASN A 154 -2.75 2.62 -12.24
C ASN A 154 -3.95 1.96 -11.53
N ASN A 155 -4.05 2.09 -10.20
CA ASN A 155 -5.22 1.63 -9.48
C ASN A 155 -6.43 2.55 -9.73
N THR A 156 -7.61 2.05 -9.42
CA THR A 156 -8.89 2.74 -9.61
C THR A 156 -9.30 3.61 -8.42
N GLU A 157 -8.71 3.38 -7.25
CA GLU A 157 -9.08 4.02 -6.00
C GLU A 157 -8.03 5.07 -5.61
N TRP A 158 -8.46 6.34 -5.55
CA TRP A 158 -7.61 7.47 -5.23
C TRP A 158 -8.16 8.21 -4.01
N LEU A 159 -7.30 8.50 -3.04
CA LEU A 159 -7.71 9.26 -1.86
C LEU A 159 -7.99 10.71 -2.24
N THR A 160 -9.18 11.19 -1.87
CA THR A 160 -9.51 12.60 -1.89
C THR A 160 -8.79 13.35 -0.77
N ALA A 161 -8.63 14.68 -0.91
CA ALA A 161 -8.03 15.50 0.15
C ALA A 161 -8.76 15.35 1.51
N ALA A 162 -10.07 15.09 1.51
CA ALA A 162 -10.83 14.83 2.73
C ALA A 162 -10.44 13.50 3.39
N GLN A 163 -10.38 12.41 2.60
CA GLN A 163 -9.97 11.09 3.09
C GLN A 163 -8.50 11.08 3.56
N ILE A 164 -7.62 11.84 2.89
CA ILE A 164 -6.23 11.98 3.35
C ILE A 164 -6.19 12.62 4.75
N ARG A 165 -6.97 13.69 4.97
CA ARG A 165 -7.02 14.35 6.28
C ARG A 165 -7.55 13.42 7.37
N GLU A 166 -8.60 12.65 7.09
CA GLU A 166 -9.15 11.64 8.01
C GLU A 166 -8.10 10.57 8.37
N LEU A 167 -7.32 10.10 7.40
CA LEU A 167 -6.25 9.13 7.65
C LEU A 167 -5.11 9.69 8.51
N VAL A 168 -4.82 10.99 8.39
CA VAL A 168 -3.67 11.63 9.06
C VAL A 168 -4.05 12.20 10.43
N GLU A 169 -5.32 12.59 10.65
CA GLU A 169 -5.81 13.23 11.88
C GLU A 169 -5.41 12.49 13.18
N PRO A 170 -5.56 11.15 13.30
CA PRO A 170 -5.16 10.46 14.53
C PRO A 170 -3.67 10.65 14.88
N PHE A 171 -2.81 10.78 13.87
CA PHE A 171 -1.37 10.96 14.04
C PHE A 171 -1.00 12.41 14.36
N GLU A 172 -1.71 13.38 13.79
CA GLU A 172 -1.53 14.78 14.21
C GLU A 172 -1.89 14.99 15.67
N LEU A 173 -2.97 14.34 16.12
CA LEU A 173 -3.40 14.39 17.52
C LEU A 173 -2.38 13.71 18.44
N ALA A 174 -1.84 12.56 18.05
CA ALA A 174 -0.79 11.87 18.80
C ALA A 174 0.49 12.72 18.89
N HIS A 175 0.94 13.29 17.76
CA HIS A 175 2.13 14.15 17.70
C HIS A 175 1.99 15.39 18.60
N LYS A 176 0.83 16.06 18.58
CA LYS A 176 0.53 17.19 19.50
C LYS A 176 0.57 16.81 20.98
N GLN A 177 0.33 15.54 21.30
CA GLN A 177 0.42 15.01 22.67
C GLN A 177 1.84 14.57 23.06
N GLY A 178 2.83 14.76 22.18
CA GLY A 178 4.22 14.34 22.39
C GLY A 178 4.41 12.81 22.37
N LYS A 179 3.52 12.09 21.69
CA LYS A 179 3.53 10.63 21.54
C LYS A 179 3.99 10.19 20.16
#